data_AF-A0A955BHS0-F1
#
_entry.id   AF-A0A955BHS0-F1
#
_cell.length_a   1.000
_cell.length_b   1.000
_cell.length_c   1.000
_cell.angle_alpha   90.00
_cell.angle_beta   90.00
_cell.angle_gamma   90.00
#
_symmetry.space_group_name_H-M   'P 1'
#
loop_
_entity.id
_entity.type
_entity.pdbx_description
1 polymer ?
#
loop_
_entity_poly.entity_id
_entity_poly.type
_entity_poly.pdbx_seq_one_letter_code
_entity_poly.pdbx_strand_id
1 'polypeptide(L)'
;SRELGGWQVAGRIELGRETSSLKNVVATIETTGPLAEQTVIVGAHYDHLGYGGGWGSLAPWTRDVHNGADDNASGTTVMIEVARQLAQRRDPLKRRVMFIAFTAEESG
;
A
#
# COMPACT_ATOMS: atom_id res chain seq x y z
N SER A 1 15.46 -5.15 -36.02
CA SER A 1 15.15 -6.47 -35.41
C SER A 1 15.53 -7.56 -36.41
N ARG A 2 16.03 -8.71 -35.96
CA ARG A 2 16.39 -9.85 -36.82
C ARG A 2 15.48 -11.02 -36.47
N GLU A 3 14.91 -11.66 -37.47
CA GLU A 3 14.07 -12.85 -37.29
C GLU A 3 14.95 -14.04 -36.86
N LEU A 4 14.52 -14.75 -35.81
CA LEU A 4 15.17 -15.97 -35.34
C LEU A 4 14.43 -17.19 -35.91
N GLY A 5 14.66 -17.47 -37.19
CA GLY A 5 14.07 -18.62 -37.86
C GLY A 5 14.50 -19.95 -37.25
N GLY A 6 13.57 -20.90 -37.12
CA GLY A 6 13.83 -22.27 -36.66
C GLY A 6 13.76 -22.49 -35.14
N TRP A 7 13.47 -21.46 -34.34
CA TRP A 7 13.29 -21.60 -32.89
C TRP A 7 11.82 -21.82 -32.55
N GLN A 8 11.55 -22.77 -31.65
CA GLN A 8 10.24 -22.98 -31.03
C GLN A 8 10.39 -22.84 -29.52
N VAL A 9 9.47 -22.12 -28.89
CA VAL A 9 9.33 -22.06 -27.44
C VAL A 9 8.01 -22.71 -27.07
N ALA A 10 8.07 -23.70 -26.18
CA ALA A 10 6.90 -24.28 -25.55
C ALA A 10 6.93 -23.91 -24.06
N GLY A 11 5.78 -23.51 -23.53
CA GLY A 11 5.60 -23.20 -22.11
C GLY A 11 4.37 -23.90 -21.57
N ARG A 12 4.42 -24.31 -20.31
CA ARG A 12 3.25 -24.72 -19.53
C ARG A 12 3.04 -23.69 -18.43
N ILE A 13 1.80 -23.24 -18.27
CA ILE A 13 1.40 -22.37 -17.17
C ILE A 13 0.58 -23.22 -16.19
N GLU A 14 0.99 -23.19 -14.93
CA GLU A 14 0.21 -23.74 -13.82
C GLU A 14 -0.23 -22.56 -12.95
N LEU A 15 -1.54 -22.46 -12.70
CA LEU A 15 -2.12 -21.39 -11.90
C LEU A 15 -2.38 -21.92 -10.49
N GLY A 16 -1.69 -21.34 -9.51
CA GLY A 16 -1.97 -21.54 -8.09
C GLY A 16 -2.72 -20.32 -7.53
N ARG A 17 -3.64 -20.55 -6.58
CA ARG A 17 -4.22 -19.47 -5.77
C ARG A 17 -3.71 -19.62 -4.35
N GLU A 18 -3.00 -18.60 -3.89
CA GLU A 18 -2.63 -18.46 -2.49
C GLU A 18 -3.56 -17.46 -1.81
N THR A 19 -3.92 -17.72 -0.56
CA THR A 19 -4.74 -16.81 0.25
C THR A 19 -4.04 -16.54 1.56
N SER A 20 -4.02 -15.26 1.93
CA SER A 20 -3.44 -14.81 3.19
C SER A 20 -4.46 -13.94 3.94
N SER A 21 -4.47 -14.05 5.26
CA SER A 21 -5.23 -13.14 6.11
C SER A 21 -4.40 -11.90 6.38
N LEU A 22 -4.96 -10.75 6.02
CA LEU A 22 -4.27 -9.46 6.06
C LEU A 22 -5.14 -8.45 6.80
N LYS A 23 -4.55 -7.33 7.23
CA LYS A 23 -5.22 -6.31 8.04
C LYS A 23 -4.94 -4.92 7.50
N ASN A 24 -6.01 -4.17 7.23
CA ASN A 24 -5.91 -2.72 7.13
C ASN A 24 -6.12 -2.11 8.52
N VAL A 25 -5.51 -0.97 8.78
CA VAL A 25 -5.78 -0.17 9.98
C VAL A 25 -6.58 1.06 9.56
N VAL A 26 -7.74 1.27 10.18
CA VAL A 26 -8.64 2.37 9.85
C VAL A 26 -8.88 3.23 11.08
N ALA A 27 -8.78 4.54 10.92
CA ALA A 27 -9.12 5.52 11.93
C ALA A 27 -9.93 6.66 11.32
N THR A 28 -10.87 7.24 12.07
CA THR A 28 -11.75 8.30 11.58
C THR A 28 -11.78 9.46 12.55
N ILE A 29 -11.62 10.68 12.02
CA ILE A 29 -11.96 11.92 12.71
C ILE A 29 -13.36 12.31 12.24
N GLU A 30 -14.32 12.11 13.14
CA GLU A 30 -15.72 12.49 12.92
C GLU A 30 -15.90 14.01 13.00
N THR A 31 -16.96 14.49 12.35
CA THR A 31 -17.36 15.89 12.46
C THR A 31 -18.89 16.02 12.43
N THR A 32 -19.37 17.22 12.70
CA THR A 32 -20.78 17.59 12.62
C THR A 32 -20.96 18.77 11.65
N GLY A 33 -22.15 18.91 11.07
CA GLY A 33 -22.47 19.98 10.14
C GLY A 33 -22.88 19.48 8.75
N PRO A 34 -23.16 20.40 7.81
CA PRO A 34 -23.83 20.07 6.55
C PRO A 34 -23.03 19.16 5.62
N LEU A 35 -21.71 19.01 5.85
CA LEU A 35 -20.82 18.17 5.04
C LEU A 35 -20.27 16.95 5.81
N ALA A 36 -20.84 16.62 6.97
CA ALA A 36 -20.36 15.51 7.80
C ALA A 36 -20.44 14.14 7.09
N GLU A 37 -21.38 13.97 6.16
CA GLU A 37 -21.52 12.74 5.36
C GLU A 37 -20.51 12.65 4.21
N GLN A 38 -19.71 13.69 3.97
CA GLN A 38 -18.64 13.65 2.98
C GLN A 38 -17.33 13.23 3.66
N THR A 39 -16.72 12.16 3.15
CA THR A 39 -15.47 11.62 3.69
C THR A 39 -14.30 11.98 2.77
N VAL A 40 -13.25 12.53 3.34
CA VAL A 40 -11.93 12.59 2.72
C VAL A 40 -11.12 11.40 3.23
N ILE A 41 -10.61 10.58 2.33
CA ILE A 41 -9.73 9.45 2.68
C ILE A 41 -8.29 9.86 2.45
N VAL A 42 -7.46 9.67 3.48
CA VAL A 42 -6.00 9.77 3.39
C VAL A 42 -5.46 8.35 3.58
N GLY A 43 -4.87 7.81 2.53
CA GLY A 43 -4.37 6.43 2.51
C GLY A 43 -2.85 6.38 2.35
N ALA A 44 -2.25 5.37 2.95
CA ALA A 44 -0.87 4.93 2.69
C ALA A 44 -0.81 3.41 2.89
N HIS A 45 0.04 2.71 2.16
CA HIS A 45 0.30 1.29 2.42
C HIS A 45 1.50 1.14 3.38
N TYR A 46 1.44 0.10 4.22
CA TYR A 46 2.46 -0.15 5.26
C TYR A 46 3.13 -1.52 5.14
N ASP A 47 2.61 -2.40 4.27
CA ASP A 47 3.31 -3.64 3.91
C ASP A 47 4.55 -3.33 3.07
N HIS A 48 5.55 -4.20 3.11
CA HIS A 48 6.78 -4.09 2.33
C HIS A 48 7.17 -5.48 1.80
N LEU A 49 8.09 -5.55 0.83
CA LEU A 49 8.56 -6.80 0.19
C LEU A 49 9.24 -7.83 1.11
N GLY A 50 9.36 -7.58 2.42
CA GLY A 50 9.99 -8.50 3.36
C GLY A 50 11.48 -8.70 3.05
N TYR A 51 11.84 -9.94 2.69
CA TYR A 51 13.20 -10.32 2.29
C TYR A 51 13.41 -10.32 0.77
N GLY A 52 12.43 -9.87 -0.03
CA GLY A 52 12.47 -9.98 -1.48
C GLY A 52 12.65 -11.42 -1.96
N GLY A 53 13.52 -11.64 -2.94
CA GLY A 53 13.83 -12.99 -3.45
C GLY A 53 12.75 -13.57 -4.37
N GLY A 54 12.03 -12.71 -5.09
CA GLY A 54 10.94 -13.11 -5.96
C GLY A 54 10.32 -11.92 -6.70
N TRP A 55 9.01 -11.99 -6.89
CA TRP A 55 8.23 -10.98 -7.59
C TRP A 55 8.25 -9.63 -6.85
N GLY A 56 8.21 -8.52 -7.59
CA GLY A 56 8.25 -7.15 -7.04
C GLY A 56 9.65 -6.61 -6.73
N SER A 57 10.63 -7.46 -6.39
CA SER A 57 12.00 -7.00 -6.11
C SER A 57 12.79 -6.68 -7.38
N LEU A 58 13.52 -5.56 -7.39
CA LEU A 58 14.50 -5.22 -8.43
C LEU A 58 15.77 -6.07 -8.36
N ALA A 59 15.99 -6.76 -7.24
CA ALA A 59 17.07 -7.72 -7.04
C ALA A 59 16.47 -9.10 -6.70
N PRO A 60 15.77 -9.75 -7.65
CA PRO A 60 15.00 -10.97 -7.37
C PRO A 60 15.89 -12.17 -7.00
N TRP A 61 17.19 -12.08 -7.26
CA TRP A 61 18.18 -13.13 -7.01
C TRP A 61 18.78 -13.08 -5.61
N THR A 62 18.46 -12.05 -4.82
CA THR A 62 18.99 -11.85 -3.46
C THR A 62 17.90 -11.97 -2.42
N ARG A 63 18.28 -12.34 -1.20
CA ARG A 63 17.37 -12.46 -0.05
C ARG A 63 17.79 -11.49 1.04
N ASP A 64 17.57 -10.21 0.78
CA ASP A 64 17.94 -9.10 1.65
C ASP A 64 16.71 -8.35 2.14
N VAL A 65 16.82 -7.72 3.32
CA VAL A 65 15.70 -6.95 3.88
C VAL A 65 15.38 -5.74 3.00
N HIS A 66 14.12 -5.64 2.58
CA HIS A 66 13.58 -4.48 1.90
C HIS A 66 12.91 -3.61 2.96
N ASN A 67 13.61 -2.61 3.49
CA ASN A 67 13.12 -1.82 4.63
C ASN A 67 11.88 -0.96 4.32
N GLY A 68 11.53 -0.79 3.04
CA GLY A 68 10.33 -0.04 2.62
C GLY A 68 10.36 1.44 3.00
N ALA A 69 11.56 2.04 3.14
CA ALA A 69 11.69 3.39 3.67
C ALA A 69 11.03 4.45 2.77
N ASP A 70 11.25 4.36 1.47
CA ASP A 70 10.77 5.36 0.49
C ASP A 70 9.35 5.06 0.02
N ASP A 71 9.07 3.80 -0.34
CA ASP A 71 7.80 3.40 -0.97
C ASP A 71 6.63 3.38 0.04
N ASN A 72 6.86 2.83 1.24
CA ASN A 72 5.78 2.51 2.19
C ASN A 72 5.87 3.39 3.46
N ALA A 73 7.00 3.34 4.16
CA ALA A 73 7.17 3.94 5.48
C ALA A 73 7.13 5.47 5.44
N SER A 74 7.66 6.10 4.39
CA SER A 74 7.60 7.56 4.21
C SER A 74 6.15 8.06 4.16
N GLY A 75 5.31 7.45 3.31
CA GLY A 75 3.90 7.77 3.16
C GLY A 75 3.09 7.47 4.41
N THR A 76 3.32 6.30 5.03
CA THR A 76 2.68 5.93 6.30
C THR A 76 3.04 6.91 7.43
N THR A 77 4.29 7.37 7.50
CA THR A 77 4.73 8.36 8.49
C THR A 77 4.05 9.71 8.27
N VAL A 78 3.96 10.18 7.02
CA VAL A 78 3.24 11.42 6.69
C VAL A 78 1.77 11.30 7.06
N MET A 79 1.13 10.17 6.75
CA MET A 79 -0.27 9.91 7.11
C MET A 79 -0.49 9.99 8.62
N ILE A 80 0.37 9.36 9.42
CA ILE A 80 0.30 9.39 10.89
C ILE A 80 0.48 10.82 11.41
N GLU A 81 1.44 11.58 10.87
CA GLU A 81 1.68 12.95 11.28
C GLU A 81 0.50 13.87 10.93
N VAL A 82 -0.11 13.71 9.75
CA VAL A 82 -1.33 14.43 9.38
C VAL A 82 -2.48 14.08 10.34
N ALA A 83 -2.67 12.80 10.66
CA ALA A 83 -3.69 12.37 11.61
C ALA A 83 -3.47 12.99 12.99
N ARG A 84 -2.22 13.00 13.47
CA ARG A 84 -1.84 13.62 14.74
C ARG A 84 -2.15 15.13 14.77
N GLN A 85 -1.79 15.84 13.70
CA GLN A 85 -2.03 17.29 13.60
C GLN A 85 -3.52 17.62 13.53
N LEU A 86 -4.31 16.87 12.74
CA LEU A 86 -5.75 17.09 12.64
C LEU A 86 -6.49 16.76 13.93
N ALA A 87 -6.09 15.71 14.64
CA ALA A 87 -6.70 15.33 15.93
C ALA A 87 -6.44 16.35 17.05
N GLN A 88 -5.39 17.16 16.93
CA GLN A 88 -5.04 18.21 17.91
C GLN A 88 -5.71 19.56 17.63
N ARG A 89 -6.44 19.70 16.51
CA ARG A 89 -7.14 20.93 16.18
C ARG A 89 -8.26 21.20 17.19
N ARG A 90 -8.50 22.48 17.45
CA ARG A 90 -9.62 22.94 18.30
C ARG A 90 -10.87 23.24 17.49
N ASP A 91 -10.70 23.65 16.25
CA ASP A 91 -11.81 23.87 15.32
C ASP A 91 -12.23 22.55 14.67
N PRO A 92 -13.54 22.25 14.59
CA PRO A 92 -14.01 21.04 13.93
C PRO A 92 -13.71 21.07 12.43
N LEU A 93 -13.34 19.92 11.88
CA LEU A 93 -13.16 19.76 10.44
C LEU A 93 -14.50 19.96 9.72
N LYS A 94 -14.50 20.50 8.50
CA LYS A 94 -15.76 20.63 7.74
C LYS A 94 -16.31 19.28 7.26
N ARG A 95 -15.42 18.30 7.05
CA ARG A 95 -15.72 16.97 6.52
C ARG A 95 -15.14 15.90 7.44
N ARG A 96 -15.74 14.71 7.41
CA ARG A 96 -15.15 13.52 8.02
C ARG A 96 -13.82 13.22 7.33
N VAL A 97 -12.80 12.86 8.10
CA VAL A 97 -11.51 12.41 7.54
C VAL A 97 -11.24 11.00 8.02
N MET A 98 -11.02 10.09 7.07
CA MET A 98 -10.69 8.70 7.34
C MET A 98 -9.25 8.44 6.92
N PHE A 99 -8.48 7.83 7.81
CA PHE A 99 -7.12 7.39 7.59
C PHE A 99 -7.12 5.87 7.41
N ILE A 100 -6.47 5.39 6.36
CA ILE A 100 -6.38 3.95 6.08
C ILE A 100 -4.93 3.58 5.81
N ALA A 101 -4.35 2.78 6.71
CA ALA A 101 -3.11 2.07 6.46
C ALA A 101 -3.42 0.75 5.75
N PHE A 102 -3.13 0.69 4.46
CA PHE A 102 -3.37 -0.47 3.60
C PHE A 102 -2.25 -1.51 3.73
N THR A 103 -2.59 -2.76 3.49
CA THR A 103 -1.65 -3.87 3.36
C THR A 103 -1.84 -4.54 1.98
N ALA A 104 -0.84 -5.32 1.55
CA ALA A 104 -0.75 -6.02 0.27
C ALA A 104 -0.81 -5.14 -0.98
N GLU A 105 -0.46 -3.86 -0.88
CA GLU A 105 -0.33 -3.00 -2.07
C GLU A 105 0.81 -3.49 -2.98
N GLU A 106 1.89 -4.01 -2.39
CA GLU A 106 3.04 -4.57 -3.11
C GLU A 106 2.69 -5.81 -3.96
N SER A 107 1.51 -6.38 -3.72
CA SER A 107 0.99 -7.56 -4.43
C SER A 107 -0.08 -7.24 -5.47
N GLY A 108 -0.53 -5.98 -5.56
CA GLY A 108 -1.58 -5.53 -6.49
C GLY A 108 -2.99 -5.53 -5.91
#